data_AF-A0AAD5YS68-F1
#
_entry.id   AF-A0AAD5YS68-F1
#
_cell.length_a   1.000
_cell.length_b   1.000
_cell.length_c   1.000
_cell.angle_alpha   90.00
_cell.angle_beta   90.00
_cell.angle_gamma   90.00
#
_symmetry.space_group_name_H-M   'P 1'
#
loop_
_entity.id
_entity.type
_entity.pdbx_description
1 polymer ?
#
loop_
_entity_poly.entity_id
_entity_poly.type
_entity_poly.pdbx_seq_one_letter_code
_entity_poly.pdbx_strand_id
1 'polypeptide(L)'
;MSIPVKILVARKSAVMQFMQRYKKEKRYSGWDDDPLFWPEPADYLEFGAIRELVEMPGDEDISPAMFSELKPRLPDLIKDWKSEISKRFTAHVRSCIRKNHRRCRGNTCDHQELLNQDDDQVSDFLERATTVFRCIHCTAKDREFEEWTNMMSVIGSVMQCCSHKEPEDTETKILFDKSSVINHQCLTRERINMEVGILAGMMGADNTLDGYYIKRHKLSFSGIVLDDDYGRVMTKIVTVAHHDPNSATRRDLVHRHFYCHTCLARTLEKTPEKLKNIPCYQSHEMALHIMEHHPDKNAEPRQISRRFYKKLRDFGLGKSIRLGYAQPLDVKVFRCIHCRDLSKEVPPNTRDEITSHVKIAHEIEHPVCNTDFIRLEDADSHYYPPFGHNLFAKKFLVVSARKALGDSPGIDWERLLEEQFEDEEEEREEEEEEEIDYGYEPEPEDYENWESDTDNE
;
A
#
# COMPACT_ATOMS: atom_id res chain seq x y z
N MET A 1 -37.76 8.35 -24.08
CA MET A 1 -37.89 6.88 -24.06
C MET A 1 -36.75 6.34 -23.21
N SER A 2 -37.01 5.46 -22.24
CA SER A 2 -35.94 4.87 -21.42
C SER A 2 -35.23 3.77 -22.21
N ILE A 3 -33.89 3.76 -22.20
CA ILE A 3 -33.10 2.69 -22.81
C ILE A 3 -33.40 1.37 -22.09
N PRO A 4 -33.72 0.27 -22.81
CA PRO A 4 -33.90 -1.04 -22.19
C PRO A 4 -32.67 -1.44 -21.36
N VAL A 5 -32.87 -1.92 -20.13
CA VAL A 5 -31.79 -2.31 -19.20
C VAL A 5 -30.79 -3.27 -19.84
N LYS A 6 -31.28 -4.24 -20.63
CA LYS A 6 -30.43 -5.21 -21.35
C LYS A 6 -29.43 -4.54 -22.30
N ILE A 7 -29.85 -3.50 -23.01
CA ILE A 7 -29.01 -2.75 -23.95
C ILE A 7 -27.95 -1.97 -23.16
N LEU A 8 -28.36 -1.31 -22.07
CA LEU A 8 -27.43 -0.58 -21.22
C LEU A 8 -26.35 -1.49 -20.62
N VAL A 9 -26.72 -2.69 -20.17
CA VAL A 9 -25.78 -3.70 -19.63
C VAL A 9 -24.78 -4.15 -20.71
N ALA A 10 -25.26 -4.46 -21.92
CA ALA A 10 -24.40 -4.85 -23.04
C ALA A 10 -23.38 -3.75 -23.40
N ARG A 11 -23.83 -2.50 -23.43
CA ARG A 11 -22.99 -1.32 -23.71
C ARG A 11 -21.94 -1.09 -22.64
N LYS A 12 -22.31 -1.16 -21.36
CA LYS A 12 -21.35 -1.09 -20.24
C LYS A 12 -20.29 -2.19 -20.35
N SER A 13 -20.68 -3.42 -20.69
CA SER A 13 -19.72 -4.52 -20.90
C SER A 13 -18.74 -4.23 -22.06
N ALA A 14 -19.23 -3.66 -23.18
CA ALA A 14 -18.36 -3.27 -24.29
C ALA A 14 -17.30 -2.21 -23.87
N VAL A 15 -17.71 -1.20 -23.09
CA VAL A 15 -16.78 -0.20 -22.53
C VAL A 15 -15.73 -0.87 -21.64
N MET A 16 -16.13 -1.79 -20.76
CA MET A 16 -15.19 -2.46 -19.86
C MET A 16 -14.17 -3.28 -20.63
N GLN A 17 -14.61 -4.04 -21.64
CA GLN A 17 -13.69 -4.81 -22.50
C GLN A 17 -12.71 -3.88 -23.22
N PHE A 18 -13.18 -2.73 -23.72
CA PHE A 18 -12.32 -1.71 -24.33
C PHE A 18 -11.29 -1.16 -23.32
N MET A 19 -11.73 -0.75 -22.13
CA MET A 19 -10.84 -0.21 -21.08
C MET A 19 -9.84 -1.24 -20.57
N GLN A 20 -10.22 -2.50 -20.45
CA GLN A 20 -9.30 -3.58 -20.07
C GLN A 20 -8.20 -3.79 -21.10
N ARG A 21 -8.56 -3.83 -22.40
CA ARG A 21 -7.58 -3.91 -23.48
C ARG A 21 -6.64 -2.71 -23.44
N TYR A 22 -7.19 -1.50 -23.27
CA TYR A 22 -6.40 -0.28 -23.16
C TYR A 22 -5.42 -0.30 -21.97
N LYS A 23 -5.89 -0.65 -20.77
CA LYS A 23 -5.05 -0.80 -19.57
C LYS A 23 -3.96 -1.84 -19.77
N LYS A 24 -4.27 -2.97 -20.43
CA LYS A 24 -3.31 -4.02 -20.74
C LYS A 24 -2.23 -3.52 -21.71
N GLU A 25 -2.61 -2.84 -22.78
CA GLU A 25 -1.67 -2.26 -23.75
C GLU A 25 -0.73 -1.22 -23.10
N LYS A 26 -1.29 -0.28 -22.34
CA LYS A 26 -0.53 0.83 -21.74
C LYS A 26 0.40 0.43 -20.61
N ARG A 27 0.13 -0.69 -19.95
CA ARG A 27 0.99 -1.21 -18.89
C ARG A 27 2.42 -1.47 -19.36
N TYR A 28 2.61 -1.98 -20.59
CA TYR A 28 3.94 -2.33 -21.10
C TYR A 28 4.67 -1.17 -21.73
N SER A 29 3.99 -0.04 -21.98
CA SER A 29 4.61 1.11 -22.63
C SER A 29 5.37 2.05 -21.68
N GLY A 30 5.52 1.69 -20.39
CA GLY A 30 6.26 2.50 -19.41
C GLY A 30 5.68 3.91 -19.23
N TRP A 31 4.38 4.07 -19.44
CA TRP A 31 3.76 5.33 -19.82
C TRP A 31 3.37 6.26 -18.66
N ASP A 32 3.73 5.95 -17.41
CA ASP A 32 3.45 6.80 -16.24
C ASP A 32 4.31 6.37 -15.04
N ASP A 33 4.70 7.34 -14.20
CA ASP A 33 5.42 7.15 -12.93
C ASP A 33 4.57 6.43 -11.85
N ASP A 34 3.25 6.28 -12.06
CA ASP A 34 2.35 5.47 -11.22
C ASP A 34 1.54 4.48 -12.08
N PRO A 35 2.10 3.29 -12.40
CA PRO A 35 1.46 2.30 -13.25
C PRO A 35 0.22 1.64 -12.63
N LEU A 36 -0.06 1.90 -11.34
CA LEU A 36 -1.12 1.23 -10.60
C LEU A 36 -2.38 2.08 -10.46
N PHE A 37 -2.28 3.40 -10.53
CA PHE A 37 -3.43 4.29 -10.38
C PHE A 37 -4.24 4.50 -11.67
N TRP A 38 -5.37 3.78 -11.78
CA TRP A 38 -6.28 3.82 -12.94
C TRP A 38 -7.75 3.95 -12.52
N PRO A 39 -8.62 4.60 -13.33
CA PRO A 39 -10.06 4.67 -13.06
C PRO A 39 -10.68 3.27 -13.05
N GLU A 40 -11.56 3.02 -12.08
CA GLU A 40 -12.37 1.80 -11.99
C GLU A 40 -13.64 1.93 -12.87
N PRO A 41 -14.40 0.86 -13.14
CA PRO A 41 -15.58 0.92 -14.01
C PRO A 41 -16.57 2.04 -13.71
N ALA A 42 -16.86 2.28 -12.43
CA ALA A 42 -17.76 3.35 -12.04
C ALA A 42 -17.20 4.75 -12.33
N ASP A 43 -15.87 4.90 -12.42
CA ASP A 43 -15.23 6.18 -12.70
C ASP A 43 -15.18 6.47 -14.20
N TYR A 44 -14.73 5.53 -15.03
CA TYR A 44 -14.60 5.78 -16.47
C TYR A 44 -15.94 5.77 -17.21
N LEU A 45 -17.00 5.15 -16.65
CA LEU A 45 -18.36 5.29 -17.19
C LEU A 45 -18.90 6.73 -17.09
N GLU A 46 -18.31 7.56 -16.23
CA GLU A 46 -18.65 8.98 -16.10
C GLU A 46 -17.83 9.88 -17.04
N PHE A 47 -16.87 9.34 -17.78
CA PHE A 47 -16.16 10.12 -18.79
C PHE A 47 -17.16 10.55 -19.86
N GLY A 48 -17.28 11.86 -20.11
CA GLY A 48 -18.33 12.40 -20.99
C GLY A 48 -18.44 11.66 -22.33
N ALA A 49 -17.31 11.41 -22.98
CA ALA A 49 -17.27 10.69 -24.25
C ALA A 49 -17.67 9.20 -24.15
N ILE A 50 -17.43 8.53 -23.01
CA ILE A 50 -17.90 7.16 -22.77
C ILE A 50 -19.40 7.16 -22.46
N ARG A 51 -19.85 8.09 -21.61
CA ARG A 51 -21.25 8.22 -21.21
C ARG A 51 -22.14 8.51 -22.41
N GLU A 52 -21.72 9.42 -23.29
CA GLU A 52 -22.43 9.74 -24.54
C GLU A 52 -22.63 8.50 -25.43
N LEU A 53 -21.62 7.64 -25.53
CA LEU A 53 -21.74 6.37 -26.26
C LEU A 53 -22.73 5.44 -25.55
N VAL A 54 -22.55 5.21 -24.25
CA VAL A 54 -23.40 4.28 -23.47
C VAL A 54 -24.87 4.70 -23.48
N GLU A 55 -25.15 6.01 -23.39
CA GLU A 55 -26.49 6.61 -23.30
C GLU A 55 -27.09 6.97 -24.67
N MET A 56 -26.43 6.63 -25.78
CA MET A 56 -26.92 6.92 -27.14
C MET A 56 -28.35 6.38 -27.35
N PRO A 57 -29.30 7.18 -27.85
CA PRO A 57 -30.66 6.71 -28.07
C PRO A 57 -30.71 5.63 -29.17
N GLY A 58 -31.56 4.62 -28.97
CA GLY A 58 -31.81 3.55 -29.97
C GLY A 58 -31.17 2.21 -29.61
N ASP A 59 -31.50 1.20 -30.41
CA ASP A 59 -31.06 -0.20 -30.24
C ASP A 59 -29.72 -0.47 -30.97
N GLU A 60 -28.93 0.56 -31.23
CA GLU A 60 -27.61 0.39 -31.86
C GLU A 60 -26.67 -0.38 -30.95
N ASP A 61 -26.15 -1.49 -31.47
CA ASP A 61 -25.13 -2.31 -30.83
C ASP A 61 -23.80 -1.58 -30.79
N ILE A 62 -23.32 -1.26 -29.58
CA ILE A 62 -22.00 -0.64 -29.41
C ILE A 62 -20.93 -1.70 -29.57
N SER A 63 -20.25 -1.67 -30.72
CA SER A 63 -19.08 -2.52 -30.95
C SER A 63 -17.81 -1.90 -30.37
N PRO A 64 -16.81 -2.70 -29.98
CA PRO A 64 -15.51 -2.20 -29.55
C PRO A 64 -14.82 -1.24 -30.54
N ALA A 65 -15.16 -1.34 -31.84
CA ALA A 65 -14.62 -0.47 -32.88
C ALA A 65 -15.06 0.99 -32.73
N MET A 66 -16.24 1.26 -32.14
CA MET A 66 -16.72 2.64 -31.92
C MET A 66 -15.85 3.41 -30.91
N PHE A 67 -15.05 2.71 -30.11
CA PHE A 67 -14.11 3.33 -29.18
C PHE A 67 -12.74 3.63 -29.81
N SER A 68 -12.53 3.34 -31.10
CA SER A 68 -11.25 3.64 -31.77
C SER A 68 -10.93 5.14 -31.76
N GLU A 69 -11.95 5.99 -31.90
CA GLU A 69 -11.83 7.45 -31.84
C GLU A 69 -11.60 7.96 -30.40
N LEU A 70 -12.06 7.19 -29.40
CA LEU A 70 -11.85 7.52 -27.99
C LEU A 70 -10.43 7.17 -27.53
N LYS A 71 -9.85 6.09 -28.06
CA LYS A 71 -8.52 5.59 -27.69
C LYS A 71 -7.41 6.68 -27.65
N PRO A 72 -7.26 7.57 -28.65
CA PRO A 72 -6.27 8.64 -28.59
C PRO A 72 -6.57 9.72 -27.55
N ARG A 73 -7.84 9.88 -27.13
CA ARG A 73 -8.27 10.89 -26.12
C ARG A 73 -8.21 10.37 -24.68
N LEU A 74 -8.14 9.05 -24.47
CA LEU A 74 -8.08 8.44 -23.15
C LEU A 74 -6.94 8.94 -22.26
N PRO A 75 -5.70 9.19 -22.76
CA PRO A 75 -4.64 9.77 -21.96
C PRO A 75 -5.07 11.05 -21.24
N ASP A 76 -5.64 12.00 -21.97
CA ASP A 76 -6.05 13.30 -21.44
C ASP A 76 -7.22 13.14 -20.47
N LEU A 77 -8.21 12.30 -20.79
CA LEU A 77 -9.33 12.01 -19.90
C LEU A 77 -8.87 11.40 -18.56
N ILE A 78 -7.87 10.50 -18.60
CA ILE A 78 -7.31 9.88 -17.40
C ILE A 78 -6.49 10.91 -16.61
N LYS A 79 -5.71 11.76 -17.29
CA LYS A 79 -4.95 12.84 -16.65
C LYS A 79 -5.87 13.82 -15.93
N ASP A 80 -6.95 14.26 -16.59
CA ASP A 80 -7.96 15.13 -16.01
C ASP A 80 -8.63 14.47 -14.81
N TRP A 81 -8.98 13.18 -14.93
CA TRP A 81 -9.52 12.40 -13.82
C TRP A 81 -8.53 12.31 -12.65
N LYS A 82 -7.25 12.01 -12.89
CA LYS A 82 -6.21 11.95 -11.84
C LYS A 82 -6.05 13.30 -11.13
N SER A 83 -6.09 14.40 -11.88
CA SER A 83 -6.05 15.77 -11.32
C SER A 83 -7.26 16.03 -10.41
N GLU A 84 -8.46 15.68 -10.87
CA GLU A 84 -9.69 15.84 -10.09
C GLU A 84 -9.69 14.96 -8.82
N ILE A 85 -9.24 13.70 -8.91
CA ILE A 85 -9.11 12.83 -7.73
C ILE A 85 -8.10 13.42 -6.73
N SER A 86 -6.99 13.97 -7.20
CA SER A 86 -5.99 14.61 -6.33
C SER A 86 -6.59 15.79 -5.58
N LYS A 87 -7.32 16.68 -6.27
CA LYS A 87 -8.04 17.81 -5.65
C LYS A 87 -9.06 17.34 -4.62
N ARG A 88 -9.85 16.31 -4.95
CA ARG A 88 -10.84 15.72 -4.04
C ARG A 88 -10.18 15.09 -2.81
N PHE A 89 -9.01 14.47 -2.97
CA PHE A 89 -8.26 13.90 -1.87
C PHE A 89 -7.72 14.98 -0.93
N THR A 90 -7.09 16.02 -1.48
CA THR A 90 -6.62 17.20 -0.73
C THR A 90 -7.78 17.85 0.05
N ALA A 91 -8.94 18.06 -0.60
CA ALA A 91 -10.12 18.60 0.06
C ALA A 91 -10.64 17.69 1.19
N HIS A 92 -10.60 16.37 1.01
CA HIS A 92 -10.96 15.39 2.03
C HIS A 92 -10.02 15.43 3.23
N VAL A 93 -8.71 15.49 3.00
CA VAL A 93 -7.68 15.59 4.06
C VAL A 93 -7.88 16.85 4.88
N ARG A 94 -8.08 18.01 4.24
CA ARG A 94 -8.44 19.26 4.96
C ARG A 94 -9.72 19.10 5.79
N SER A 95 -10.72 18.39 5.28
CA SER A 95 -11.95 18.10 6.02
C SER A 95 -11.69 17.24 7.26
N CYS A 96 -10.84 16.21 7.14
CA CYS A 96 -10.41 15.38 8.28
C CYS A 96 -9.69 16.20 9.35
N ILE A 97 -8.73 17.04 8.97
CA ILE A 97 -8.01 17.94 9.89
C ILE A 97 -9.00 18.86 10.63
N ARG A 98 -9.94 19.49 9.91
CA ARG A 98 -10.99 20.34 10.54
C ARG A 98 -11.84 19.57 11.55
N LYS A 99 -12.20 18.33 11.24
CA LYS A 99 -13.00 17.48 12.14
C LYS A 99 -12.20 17.07 13.38
N ASN A 100 -10.93 16.71 13.23
CA ASN A 100 -10.05 16.36 14.35
C ASN A 100 -9.81 17.57 15.27
N HIS A 101 -9.53 18.74 14.70
CA HIS A 101 -9.36 19.98 15.46
C HIS A 101 -10.57 20.30 16.35
N ARG A 102 -11.81 20.12 15.83
CA ARG A 102 -13.03 20.30 16.63
C ARG A 102 -13.15 19.31 17.80
N ARG A 103 -12.57 18.11 17.67
CA ARG A 103 -12.59 17.07 18.71
C ARG A 103 -11.53 17.31 19.79
N CYS A 104 -10.41 17.94 19.45
CA CYS A 104 -9.29 18.15 20.38
C CYS A 104 -9.54 19.16 21.51
N ARG A 105 -10.72 19.81 21.58
CA ARG A 105 -11.17 20.69 22.70
C ARG A 105 -10.11 21.70 23.19
N GLY A 106 -9.27 22.22 22.30
CA GLY A 106 -8.25 23.23 22.64
C GLY A 106 -6.84 22.69 22.89
N ASN A 107 -6.62 21.37 22.85
CA ASN A 107 -5.27 20.84 22.63
C ASN A 107 -4.87 21.11 21.18
N THR A 108 -3.66 21.64 20.98
CA THR A 108 -3.10 21.92 19.66
C THR A 108 -3.09 20.63 18.85
N CYS A 109 -3.82 20.62 17.74
CA CYS A 109 -3.67 19.60 16.72
C CYS A 109 -2.51 20.05 15.83
N ASP A 110 -1.48 19.23 15.71
CA ASP A 110 -0.23 19.53 14.98
C ASP A 110 -0.44 19.88 13.49
N HIS A 111 -1.67 19.74 13.00
CA HIS A 111 -2.05 19.93 11.60
C HIS A 111 -2.89 21.19 11.33
N GLN A 112 -3.10 22.07 12.32
CA GLN A 112 -3.97 23.24 12.14
C GLN A 112 -3.47 24.19 11.04
N GLU A 113 -2.15 24.32 10.89
CA GLU A 113 -1.52 25.18 9.89
C GLU A 113 -1.88 24.78 8.45
N LEU A 114 -2.04 23.48 8.19
CA LEU A 114 -2.41 22.93 6.87
C LEU A 114 -3.78 23.41 6.36
N LEU A 115 -4.64 23.94 7.24
CA LEU A 115 -5.96 24.45 6.83
C LEU A 115 -5.91 25.75 6.03
N ASN A 116 -4.81 26.50 6.19
CA ASN A 116 -4.58 27.78 5.52
C ASN A 116 -3.55 27.68 4.39
N GLN A 117 -2.98 26.48 4.17
CA GLN A 117 -2.01 26.21 3.13
C GLN A 117 -2.67 25.97 1.77
N ASP A 118 -1.96 26.30 0.71
CA ASP A 118 -2.40 26.04 -0.67
C ASP A 118 -2.40 24.53 -1.01
N ASP A 119 -2.85 24.17 -2.21
CA ASP A 119 -2.98 22.76 -2.61
C ASP A 119 -1.62 22.06 -2.77
N ASP A 120 -0.57 22.80 -3.12
CA ASP A 120 0.77 22.27 -3.34
C ASP A 120 1.43 21.93 -2.00
N GLN A 121 1.34 22.83 -1.03
CA GLN A 121 1.80 22.60 0.35
C GLN A 121 1.08 21.43 1.03
N VAL A 122 -0.22 21.26 0.79
CA VAL A 122 -0.93 20.07 1.27
C VAL A 122 -0.48 18.83 0.51
N SER A 123 -0.19 18.91 -0.78
CA SER A 123 0.38 17.78 -1.52
C SER A 123 1.73 17.36 -0.94
N ASP A 124 2.61 18.30 -0.60
CA ASP A 124 3.89 18.00 0.06
C ASP A 124 3.67 17.34 1.43
N PHE A 125 2.68 17.81 2.20
CA PHE A 125 2.28 17.15 3.43
C PHE A 125 1.85 15.69 3.21
N LEU A 126 1.17 15.37 2.11
CA LEU A 126 0.73 14.00 1.80
C LEU A 126 1.87 13.04 1.44
N GLU A 127 3.03 13.56 1.03
CA GLU A 127 4.22 12.75 0.68
C GLU A 127 5.13 12.47 1.89
N ARG A 128 4.91 13.14 3.02
CA ARG A 128 5.72 12.96 4.23
C ARG A 128 5.57 11.56 4.80
N ALA A 129 6.67 10.97 5.27
CA ALA A 129 6.69 9.67 5.95
C ALA A 129 5.84 9.66 7.23
N THR A 130 5.60 10.83 7.83
CA THR A 130 4.80 11.01 9.04
C THR A 130 3.30 11.10 8.77
N THR A 131 2.89 11.25 7.52
CA THR A 131 1.47 11.36 7.14
C THR A 131 0.89 9.96 6.90
N VAL A 132 0.36 9.38 7.98
CA VAL A 132 -0.19 8.02 7.97
C VAL A 132 -1.72 8.05 7.90
N PHE A 133 -2.27 7.19 7.06
CA PHE A 133 -3.71 7.01 6.91
C PHE A 133 -4.15 5.63 7.39
N ARG A 134 -5.43 5.52 7.75
CA ARG A 134 -6.10 4.23 7.94
C ARG A 134 -7.47 4.22 7.28
N CYS A 135 -7.91 3.02 6.91
CA CYS A 135 -9.27 2.83 6.38
C CYS A 135 -10.22 2.29 7.46
N ILE A 136 -11.26 3.06 7.80
CA ILE A 136 -12.28 2.64 8.80
C ILE A 136 -13.18 1.51 8.30
N HIS A 137 -13.21 1.26 6.99
CA HIS A 137 -13.98 0.15 6.42
C HIS A 137 -13.21 -1.18 6.49
N CYS A 138 -11.89 -1.15 6.69
CA CYS A 138 -11.12 -2.36 6.98
C CYS A 138 -11.35 -2.81 8.43
N THR A 139 -11.54 -1.88 9.37
CA THR A 139 -11.69 -2.20 10.80
C THR A 139 -13.10 -2.62 11.21
N ALA A 140 -14.13 -2.11 10.53
CA ALA A 140 -15.52 -2.31 10.95
C ALA A 140 -16.10 -3.68 10.57
N LYS A 141 -15.51 -4.38 9.59
CA LYS A 141 -16.15 -5.52 8.92
C LYS A 141 -16.02 -6.87 9.63
N ASP A 142 -15.21 -6.98 10.67
CA ASP A 142 -15.01 -8.27 11.35
C ASP A 142 -16.02 -8.53 12.46
N ARG A 143 -16.50 -7.51 13.17
CA ARG A 143 -17.50 -7.73 14.23
C ARG A 143 -18.79 -8.36 13.69
N GLU A 144 -19.22 -7.95 12.50
CA GLU A 144 -20.42 -8.51 11.88
C GLU A 144 -20.15 -9.86 11.18
N PHE A 145 -18.91 -10.11 10.73
CA PHE A 145 -18.56 -11.36 10.04
C PHE A 145 -18.30 -12.52 11.03
N GLU A 146 -17.68 -12.26 12.19
CA GLU A 146 -17.51 -13.25 13.27
C GLU A 146 -18.85 -13.79 13.80
N GLU A 147 -19.86 -12.93 13.91
CA GLU A 147 -21.21 -13.35 14.31
C GLU A 147 -21.85 -14.25 13.23
N TRP A 148 -21.51 -14.04 11.96
CA TRP A 148 -22.09 -14.76 10.83
C TRP A 148 -21.36 -16.08 10.48
N THR A 149 -20.03 -16.13 10.56
CA THR A 149 -19.27 -17.39 10.42
C THR A 149 -19.60 -18.37 11.55
N ASN A 150 -19.81 -17.87 12.77
CA ASN A 150 -20.35 -18.70 13.85
C ASN A 150 -21.72 -19.30 13.50
N MET A 151 -22.58 -18.55 12.80
CA MET A 151 -23.89 -19.04 12.33
C MET A 151 -23.79 -20.02 11.15
N MET A 152 -22.84 -19.85 10.22
CA MET A 152 -22.67 -20.71 9.05
C MET A 152 -21.76 -21.93 9.25
N SER A 153 -20.96 -21.97 10.32
CA SER A 153 -20.22 -23.18 10.73
C SER A 153 -21.17 -24.37 10.96
N VAL A 154 -22.43 -24.10 11.33
CA VAL A 154 -23.50 -25.09 11.52
C VAL A 154 -24.03 -25.66 10.19
N ILE A 155 -23.88 -24.93 9.07
CA ILE A 155 -24.38 -25.32 7.74
C ILE A 155 -23.23 -25.84 6.83
N GLY A 156 -21.98 -25.58 7.20
CA GLY A 156 -20.78 -25.72 6.36
C GLY A 156 -20.11 -27.09 6.23
N SER A 157 -20.75 -28.23 6.53
CA SER A 157 -20.13 -29.55 6.27
C SER A 157 -20.25 -30.04 4.81
N VAL A 158 -20.94 -29.31 3.92
CA VAL A 158 -21.21 -29.79 2.53
C VAL A 158 -20.55 -28.94 1.43
N MET A 159 -20.00 -27.74 1.72
CA MET A 159 -19.36 -26.86 0.72
C MET A 159 -17.86 -26.63 0.97
N GLN A 160 -17.15 -27.68 1.39
CA GLN A 160 -15.75 -27.62 1.80
C GLN A 160 -14.76 -27.80 0.63
N CYS A 161 -14.83 -26.94 -0.39
CA CYS A 161 -13.81 -26.90 -1.46
C CYS A 161 -13.20 -25.50 -1.72
N CYS A 162 -13.70 -24.46 -1.04
CA CYS A 162 -13.13 -23.11 -1.05
C CYS A 162 -13.12 -22.49 0.37
N SER A 163 -12.77 -23.30 1.37
CA SER A 163 -12.64 -22.86 2.77
C SER A 163 -11.45 -21.91 2.91
N HIS A 164 -11.70 -20.62 2.66
CA HIS A 164 -10.91 -19.54 3.25
C HIS A 164 -10.99 -19.71 4.77
N LYS A 165 -9.85 -19.98 5.40
CA LYS A 165 -9.73 -20.04 6.86
C LYS A 165 -10.21 -18.73 7.48
N GLU A 166 -10.88 -18.85 8.62
CA GLU A 166 -11.33 -17.76 9.48
C GLU A 166 -10.20 -16.75 9.75
N PRO A 167 -10.41 -15.43 9.57
CA PRO A 167 -9.45 -14.43 10.01
C PRO A 167 -9.73 -14.08 11.48
N GLU A 168 -8.97 -14.66 12.40
CA GLU A 168 -8.78 -14.09 13.74
C GLU A 168 -8.05 -12.75 13.57
N ASP A 169 -8.62 -11.66 14.11
CA ASP A 169 -8.10 -10.29 14.18
C ASP A 169 -7.58 -9.68 12.86
N THR A 170 -8.45 -9.10 12.00
CA THR A 170 -7.92 -8.24 10.93
C THR A 170 -7.53 -6.88 11.49
N GLU A 171 -6.22 -6.73 11.67
CA GLU A 171 -5.57 -5.48 12.01
C GLU A 171 -6.03 -4.34 11.09
N THR A 172 -6.14 -3.15 11.66
CA THR A 172 -6.44 -1.93 10.90
C THR A 172 -5.42 -1.80 9.78
N LYS A 173 -5.85 -1.84 8.51
CA LYS A 173 -4.92 -1.61 7.40
C LYS A 173 -4.43 -0.16 7.44
N ILE A 174 -3.15 -0.02 7.79
CA ILE A 174 -2.40 1.23 7.75
C ILE A 174 -1.91 1.47 6.33
N LEU A 175 -1.92 2.73 5.91
CA LEU A 175 -1.61 3.18 4.57
C LEU A 175 -0.64 4.37 4.72
N PHE A 176 0.65 4.16 4.46
CA PHE A 176 1.65 5.21 4.72
C PHE A 176 2.08 6.03 3.50
N ASP A 177 1.46 5.82 2.33
CA ASP A 177 1.68 6.67 1.17
C ASP A 177 0.38 6.97 0.41
N LYS A 178 0.39 8.10 -0.28
CA LYS A 178 -0.72 8.61 -1.08
C LYS A 178 -1.18 7.61 -2.15
N SER A 179 -0.26 6.94 -2.86
CA SER A 179 -0.61 5.94 -3.87
C SER A 179 -1.27 4.71 -3.25
N SER A 180 -0.82 4.23 -2.09
CA SER A 180 -1.46 3.15 -1.33
C SER A 180 -2.86 3.53 -0.85
N VAL A 181 -3.06 4.79 -0.43
CA VAL A 181 -4.39 5.30 -0.06
C VAL A 181 -5.31 5.32 -1.27
N ILE A 182 -4.89 5.96 -2.35
CA ILE A 182 -5.72 6.17 -3.53
C ILE A 182 -6.06 4.84 -4.22
N ASN A 183 -5.16 3.85 -4.18
CA ASN A 183 -5.39 2.51 -4.72
C ASN A 183 -6.09 1.55 -3.74
N HIS A 184 -6.50 2.04 -2.57
CA HIS A 184 -7.13 1.22 -1.56
C HIS A 184 -8.52 0.72 -2.02
N GLN A 185 -8.75 -0.58 -1.98
CA GLN A 185 -9.96 -1.19 -2.57
C GLN A 185 -11.26 -0.67 -1.96
N CYS A 186 -11.28 -0.33 -0.67
CA CYS A 186 -12.50 0.19 -0.04
C CYS A 186 -12.93 1.58 -0.57
N LEU A 187 -12.10 2.25 -1.39
CA LEU A 187 -12.48 3.52 -2.01
C LEU A 187 -13.38 3.34 -3.23
N THR A 188 -13.35 2.17 -3.86
CA THR A 188 -14.09 1.89 -5.10
C THR A 188 -14.93 0.62 -5.00
N ARG A 189 -14.82 -0.12 -3.89
CA ARG A 189 -15.46 -1.40 -3.68
C ARG A 189 -16.11 -1.48 -2.30
N GLU A 190 -17.36 -1.89 -2.28
CA GLU A 190 -18.13 -2.19 -1.08
C GLU A 190 -18.52 -3.67 -1.09
N ARG A 191 -18.34 -4.36 0.05
CA ARG A 191 -18.82 -5.74 0.18
C ARG A 191 -20.32 -5.67 0.44
N ILE A 192 -21.11 -6.35 -0.38
CA ILE A 192 -22.56 -6.44 -0.19
C ILE A 192 -22.85 -7.71 0.62
N ASN A 193 -23.83 -7.63 1.53
CA ASN A 193 -24.40 -8.82 2.15
C ASN A 193 -24.97 -9.76 1.05
N MET A 194 -24.68 -11.06 1.14
CA MET A 194 -25.04 -12.08 0.16
C MET A 194 -26.54 -12.07 -0.18
N GLU A 195 -27.41 -11.86 0.80
CA GLU A 195 -28.87 -11.82 0.58
C GLU A 195 -29.28 -10.66 -0.34
N VAL A 196 -28.65 -9.50 -0.14
CA VAL A 196 -28.86 -8.31 -0.97
C VAL A 196 -28.18 -8.47 -2.34
N GLY A 197 -27.02 -9.12 -2.39
CA GLY A 197 -26.28 -9.39 -3.63
C GLY A 197 -27.03 -10.29 -4.60
N ILE A 198 -27.70 -11.34 -4.10
CA ILE A 198 -28.55 -12.21 -4.92
C ILE A 198 -29.71 -11.42 -5.51
N LEU A 199 -30.41 -10.63 -4.70
CA LEU A 199 -31.54 -9.83 -5.19
C LEU A 199 -31.10 -8.75 -6.20
N ALA A 200 -29.99 -8.04 -5.92
CA ALA A 200 -29.46 -7.00 -6.79
C ALA A 200 -28.96 -7.56 -8.13
N GLY A 201 -28.26 -8.70 -8.10
CA GLY A 201 -27.83 -9.40 -9.31
C GLY A 201 -29.00 -9.87 -10.17
N MET A 202 -30.10 -10.31 -9.56
CA MET A 202 -31.32 -10.69 -10.28
C MET A 202 -32.05 -9.48 -10.90
N MET A 203 -31.87 -8.28 -10.36
CA MET A 203 -32.55 -7.07 -10.87
C MET A 203 -31.77 -6.33 -11.96
N GLY A 204 -30.50 -6.68 -12.22
CA GLY A 204 -29.70 -6.10 -13.31
C GLY A 204 -29.59 -4.57 -13.30
N ALA A 205 -29.93 -3.93 -12.18
CA ALA A 205 -30.24 -2.51 -12.11
C ALA A 205 -29.04 -1.65 -11.68
N ASP A 206 -28.06 -2.24 -11.00
CA ASP A 206 -27.00 -1.46 -10.35
C ASP A 206 -25.63 -1.81 -10.90
N ASN A 207 -24.66 -0.94 -10.60
CA ASN A 207 -23.22 -1.06 -10.90
C ASN A 207 -22.55 -2.34 -10.31
N THR A 208 -23.35 -3.33 -9.91
CA THR A 208 -22.97 -4.71 -9.62
C THR A 208 -22.67 -5.42 -10.92
N LEU A 209 -21.45 -5.22 -11.42
CA LEU A 209 -20.91 -5.99 -12.52
C LEU A 209 -20.75 -7.44 -12.01
N ASP A 210 -21.64 -8.33 -12.47
CA ASP A 210 -21.63 -9.81 -12.53
C ASP A 210 -21.05 -10.64 -11.35
N GLY A 211 -21.17 -10.20 -10.11
CA GLY A 211 -20.60 -10.92 -8.95
C GLY A 211 -21.37 -10.68 -7.66
N TYR A 212 -21.62 -11.75 -6.91
CA TYR A 212 -22.55 -11.77 -5.76
C TYR A 212 -22.09 -10.99 -4.51
N TYR A 213 -20.85 -10.49 -4.46
CA TYR A 213 -20.23 -10.03 -3.19
C TYR A 213 -19.62 -8.63 -3.21
N ILE A 214 -19.41 -8.01 -4.37
CA ILE A 214 -18.67 -6.74 -4.47
C ILE A 214 -19.46 -5.75 -5.32
N LYS A 215 -19.92 -4.66 -4.70
CA LYS A 215 -20.41 -3.47 -5.39
C LYS A 215 -19.23 -2.61 -5.79
N ARG A 216 -19.14 -2.24 -7.06
CA ARG A 216 -18.22 -1.17 -7.48
C ARG A 216 -18.95 0.17 -7.40
N HIS A 217 -18.27 1.18 -6.87
CA HIS A 217 -18.77 2.55 -6.80
C HIS A 217 -17.68 3.53 -7.23
N LYS A 218 -18.10 4.75 -7.52
CA LYS A 218 -17.18 5.85 -7.81
C LYS A 218 -16.20 6.02 -6.65
N LEU A 219 -14.96 6.37 -6.96
CA LEU A 219 -13.93 6.58 -5.95
C LEU A 219 -14.40 7.56 -4.86
N SER A 220 -14.43 7.10 -3.61
CA SER A 220 -14.84 7.85 -2.42
C SER A 220 -13.80 7.74 -1.32
N PHE A 221 -13.44 8.89 -0.73
CA PHE A 221 -12.51 8.96 0.40
C PHE A 221 -13.19 8.90 1.77
N SER A 222 -14.51 8.69 1.83
CA SER A 222 -15.29 8.73 3.08
C SER A 222 -14.76 7.79 4.18
N GLY A 223 -14.11 6.69 3.79
CA GLY A 223 -13.53 5.71 4.71
C GLY A 223 -12.09 5.98 5.13
N ILE A 224 -11.44 7.02 4.62
CA ILE A 224 -10.03 7.32 4.91
C ILE A 224 -9.94 8.40 5.98
N VAL A 225 -9.12 8.16 6.99
CA VAL A 225 -8.82 9.12 8.04
C VAL A 225 -7.32 9.19 8.29
N LEU A 226 -6.84 10.35 8.74
CA LEU A 226 -5.50 10.51 9.27
C LEU A 226 -5.38 9.73 10.58
N ASP A 227 -4.24 9.07 10.76
CA ASP A 227 -3.90 8.35 11.98
C ASP A 227 -2.79 9.08 12.75
N ASP A 228 -3.21 10.02 13.59
CA ASP A 228 -2.30 10.86 14.39
C ASP A 228 -1.42 10.03 15.34
N ASP A 229 -1.87 8.84 15.75
CA ASP A 229 -1.10 7.95 16.61
C ASP A 229 0.06 7.29 15.87
N TYR A 230 -0.21 6.72 14.69
CA TYR A 230 0.85 6.20 13.82
C TYR A 230 1.77 7.32 13.34
N GLY A 231 1.23 8.50 13.04
CA GLY A 231 2.02 9.69 12.67
C GLY A 231 3.06 10.03 13.74
N ARG A 232 2.67 10.06 15.02
CA ARG A 232 3.61 10.30 16.15
C ARG A 232 4.70 9.24 16.26
N VAL A 233 4.37 7.97 16.02
CA VAL A 233 5.36 6.89 16.03
C VAL A 233 6.32 7.05 14.85
N MET A 234 5.81 7.36 13.67
CA MET A 234 6.63 7.64 12.49
C MET A 234 7.53 8.86 12.69
N THR A 235 7.08 9.92 13.38
CA THR A 235 7.93 11.05 13.76
C THR A 235 9.16 10.58 14.53
N LYS A 236 9.02 9.70 15.53
CA LYS A 236 10.15 9.15 16.29
C LYS A 236 11.11 8.36 15.39
N ILE A 237 10.57 7.53 14.50
CA ILE A 237 11.35 6.70 13.58
C ILE A 237 12.15 7.58 12.60
N VAL A 238 11.51 8.62 12.05
CA VAL A 238 12.15 9.58 11.15
C VAL A 238 13.26 10.35 11.86
N THR A 239 13.02 10.84 13.08
CA THR A 239 14.04 11.54 13.87
C THR A 239 15.23 10.64 14.20
N VAL A 240 14.98 9.37 14.56
CA VAL A 240 16.04 8.38 14.80
C VAL A 240 16.83 8.05 13.53
N ALA A 241 16.21 8.23 12.36
CA ALA A 241 16.88 8.12 11.07
C ALA A 241 17.61 9.40 10.64
N HIS A 242 17.75 10.38 11.53
CA HIS A 242 18.42 11.66 11.27
C HIS A 242 17.81 12.48 10.14
N HIS A 243 16.51 12.29 9.87
CA HIS A 243 15.77 13.12 8.92
C HIS A 243 14.80 14.06 9.67
N ASP A 244 14.45 15.19 9.05
CA ASP A 244 13.45 16.12 9.59
C ASP A 244 12.03 15.57 9.38
N PRO A 245 11.24 15.34 10.45
CA PRO A 245 9.87 14.83 10.35
C PRO A 245 8.90 15.67 9.50
N ASN A 246 9.23 16.95 9.24
CA ASN A 246 8.40 17.86 8.47
C ASN A 246 8.71 17.86 6.97
N SER A 247 9.79 17.24 6.54
CA SER A 247 10.23 17.20 5.14
C SER A 247 10.52 15.78 4.65
N ALA A 248 10.90 14.87 5.55
CA ALA A 248 11.20 13.48 5.21
C ALA A 248 10.01 12.79 4.53
N THR A 249 10.29 12.22 3.37
CA THR A 249 9.39 11.40 2.57
C THR A 249 9.61 9.92 2.86
N ARG A 250 8.72 9.08 2.33
CA ARG A 250 8.85 7.63 2.48
C ARG A 250 10.12 7.07 1.81
N ARG A 251 10.62 7.74 0.75
CA ARG A 251 11.83 7.34 0.01
C ARG A 251 13.09 7.40 0.88
N ASP A 252 13.14 8.38 1.77
CA ASP A 252 14.28 8.60 2.67
C ASP A 252 14.47 7.43 3.67
N LEU A 253 13.40 6.64 3.90
CA LEU A 253 13.41 5.53 4.84
C LEU A 253 13.55 4.13 4.21
N VAL A 254 13.55 4.01 2.87
CA VAL A 254 13.45 2.69 2.17
C VAL A 254 14.61 1.75 2.51
N HIS A 255 15.81 2.30 2.75
CA HIS A 255 17.01 1.50 3.00
C HIS A 255 17.42 1.48 4.49
N ARG A 256 16.65 2.15 5.36
CA ARG A 256 16.92 2.22 6.79
C ARG A 256 16.24 1.06 7.50
N HIS A 257 16.95 0.45 8.44
CA HIS A 257 16.44 -0.65 9.25
C HIS A 257 16.51 -0.26 10.72
N PHE A 258 15.54 -0.73 11.49
CA PHE A 258 15.34 -0.35 12.88
C PHE A 258 15.22 -1.59 13.77
N TYR A 259 15.57 -1.45 15.04
CA TYR A 259 15.21 -2.40 16.09
C TYR A 259 14.57 -1.66 17.26
N CYS A 260 13.75 -2.36 18.04
CA CYS A 260 13.10 -1.79 19.21
C CYS A 260 14.00 -1.97 20.44
N HIS A 261 14.62 -0.90 20.91
CA HIS A 261 15.54 -0.94 22.05
C HIS A 261 14.84 -1.43 23.33
N THR A 262 13.59 -1.01 23.57
CA THR A 262 12.78 -1.47 24.70
C THR A 262 12.55 -2.98 24.68
N CYS A 263 12.30 -3.58 23.50
CA CYS A 263 12.17 -5.03 23.37
C CYS A 263 13.51 -5.75 23.55
N LEU A 264 14.59 -5.16 23.06
CA LEU A 264 15.94 -5.71 23.24
C LEU A 264 16.32 -5.75 24.73
N ALA A 265 16.16 -4.63 25.45
CA ALA A 265 16.43 -4.54 26.88
C ALA A 265 15.65 -5.59 27.68
N ARG A 266 14.33 -5.72 27.43
CA ARG A 266 13.49 -6.76 28.07
C ARG A 266 13.94 -8.19 27.73
N THR A 267 14.50 -8.41 26.54
CA THR A 267 14.99 -9.73 26.11
C THR A 267 16.32 -10.06 26.79
N LEU A 268 17.21 -9.07 26.89
CA LEU A 268 18.50 -9.14 27.59
C LEU A 268 18.34 -9.51 29.06
N GLU A 269 17.40 -8.87 29.76
CA GLU A 269 17.11 -9.17 31.17
C GLU A 269 16.64 -10.61 31.40
N LYS A 270 15.85 -11.16 30.47
CA LYS A 270 15.18 -12.45 30.67
C LYS A 270 16.00 -13.64 30.17
N THR A 271 16.66 -13.50 29.03
CA THR A 271 17.35 -14.60 28.35
C THR A 271 18.48 -14.06 27.46
N PRO A 272 19.67 -13.79 28.02
CA PRO A 272 20.83 -13.29 27.27
C PRO A 272 21.20 -14.18 26.07
N GLU A 273 21.01 -15.50 26.19
CA GLU A 273 21.25 -16.47 25.13
C GLU A 273 20.34 -16.31 23.88
N LYS A 274 19.24 -15.54 23.98
CA LYS A 274 18.34 -15.24 22.85
C LYS A 274 18.76 -14.03 22.02
N LEU A 275 19.87 -13.37 22.35
CA LEU A 275 20.44 -12.27 21.57
C LEU A 275 20.73 -12.61 20.10
N LYS A 276 20.79 -13.90 19.77
CA LYS A 276 21.01 -14.38 18.40
C LYS A 276 19.92 -13.94 17.42
N ASN A 277 18.76 -13.51 17.90
CA ASN A 277 17.60 -13.16 17.05
C ASN A 277 17.02 -11.79 17.42
N ILE A 278 17.79 -10.70 17.25
CA ILE A 278 17.23 -9.36 17.40
C ILE A 278 16.35 -9.07 16.19
N PRO A 279 15.05 -8.78 16.41
CA PRO A 279 14.17 -8.44 15.32
C PRO A 279 14.54 -7.08 14.72
N CYS A 280 14.94 -7.08 13.45
CA CYS A 280 15.06 -5.88 12.64
C CYS A 280 13.74 -5.64 11.88
N TYR A 281 13.44 -4.38 11.60
CA TYR A 281 12.22 -3.93 10.94
C TYR A 281 12.55 -2.83 9.93
N GLN A 282 11.80 -2.75 8.84
CA GLN A 282 11.69 -1.51 8.07
C GLN A 282 10.91 -0.44 8.85
N SER A 283 10.91 0.81 8.39
CA SER A 283 10.27 1.93 9.10
C SER A 283 8.78 1.68 9.40
N HIS A 284 8.01 1.22 8.41
CA HIS A 284 6.58 0.94 8.59
C HIS A 284 6.32 -0.28 9.51
N GLU A 285 7.13 -1.33 9.38
CA GLU A 285 7.07 -2.51 10.25
C GLU A 285 7.42 -2.15 11.70
N MET A 286 8.38 -1.25 11.90
CA MET A 286 8.73 -0.72 13.22
C MET A 286 7.55 0.05 13.82
N ALA A 287 6.87 0.88 13.01
CA ALA A 287 5.70 1.60 13.48
C ALA A 287 4.56 0.67 13.92
N LEU A 288 4.27 -0.36 13.13
CA LEU A 288 3.31 -1.43 13.48
C LEU A 288 3.72 -2.13 14.77
N HIS A 289 4.99 -2.57 14.88
CA HIS A 289 5.52 -3.21 16.08
C HIS A 289 5.32 -2.34 17.33
N ILE A 290 5.63 -1.04 17.26
CA ILE A 290 5.45 -0.11 18.37
C ILE A 290 3.97 -0.02 18.75
N MET A 291 3.09 0.13 17.77
CA MET A 291 1.65 0.29 18.00
C MET A 291 0.99 -0.95 18.60
N GLU A 292 1.42 -2.15 18.23
CA GLU A 292 0.83 -3.42 18.70
C GLU A 292 1.42 -3.90 20.03
N HIS A 293 2.73 -3.75 20.22
CA HIS A 293 3.42 -4.35 21.37
C HIS A 293 3.75 -3.38 22.50
N HIS A 294 3.58 -2.08 22.27
CA HIS A 294 3.88 -1.03 23.25
C HIS A 294 2.66 -0.11 23.40
N PRO A 295 1.71 -0.45 24.27
CA PRO A 295 0.42 0.26 24.37
C PRO A 295 0.57 1.72 24.79
N ASP A 296 1.67 2.08 25.46
CA ASP A 296 2.01 3.45 25.82
C ASP A 296 2.74 4.22 24.70
N LYS A 297 3.08 3.54 23.60
CA LYS A 297 3.76 4.07 22.41
C LYS A 297 5.10 4.73 22.74
N ASN A 298 5.70 4.35 23.87
CA ASN A 298 6.97 4.91 24.36
C ASN A 298 8.18 4.05 24.00
N ALA A 299 7.99 3.00 23.20
CA ALA A 299 9.11 2.24 22.67
C ALA A 299 10.12 3.15 21.96
N GLU A 300 11.39 2.86 22.18
CA GLU A 300 12.51 3.58 21.59
C GLU A 300 13.00 2.82 20.34
N PRO A 301 12.62 3.24 19.12
CA PRO A 301 13.26 2.73 17.92
C PRO A 301 14.72 3.18 17.90
N ARG A 302 15.60 2.33 17.37
CA ARG A 302 17.00 2.65 17.09
C ARG A 302 17.31 2.22 15.67
N GLN A 303 18.04 3.05 14.94
CA GLN A 303 18.54 2.70 13.62
C GLN A 303 19.65 1.66 13.76
N ILE A 304 19.74 0.77 12.78
CA ILE A 304 20.82 -0.19 12.62
C ILE A 304 21.77 0.42 11.59
N SER A 305 23.04 0.68 11.98
CA SER A 305 24.04 1.16 11.02
C SER A 305 24.23 0.14 9.89
N ARG A 306 24.64 0.61 8.71
CA ARG A 306 24.80 -0.26 7.54
C ARG A 306 25.92 -1.27 7.79
N ARG A 307 27.00 -0.82 8.43
CA ARG A 307 28.12 -1.65 8.91
C ARG A 307 27.64 -2.71 9.91
N PHE A 308 26.85 -2.34 10.91
CA PHE A 308 26.34 -3.30 11.90
C PHE A 308 25.37 -4.31 11.28
N TYR A 309 24.47 -3.88 10.41
CA TYR A 309 23.59 -4.77 9.65
C TYR A 309 24.37 -5.77 8.79
N LYS A 310 25.45 -5.32 8.15
CA LYS A 310 26.35 -6.19 7.37
C LYS A 310 27.10 -7.18 8.26
N LYS A 311 27.69 -6.72 9.38
CA LYS A 311 28.33 -7.58 10.40
C LYS A 311 27.33 -8.66 10.87
N LEU A 312 26.13 -8.26 11.26
CA LEU A 312 25.03 -9.15 11.64
C LEU A 312 24.69 -10.19 10.54
N ARG A 313 24.66 -9.79 9.27
CA ARG A 313 24.47 -10.71 8.15
C ARG A 313 25.63 -11.70 8.00
N ASP A 314 26.87 -11.21 8.07
CA ASP A 314 28.11 -11.94 7.84
C ASP A 314 28.40 -12.98 8.94
N PHE A 315 28.00 -12.72 10.20
CA PHE A 315 28.11 -13.66 11.32
C PHE A 315 27.22 -14.92 11.18
N GLY A 316 26.52 -15.11 10.05
CA GLY A 316 25.55 -16.19 9.87
C GLY A 316 24.28 -16.02 10.71
N LEU A 317 24.26 -14.98 11.56
CA LEU A 317 23.06 -14.43 12.15
C LEU A 317 22.15 -13.90 11.04
N GLY A 318 22.61 -13.53 9.84
CA GLY A 318 21.72 -13.22 8.71
C GLY A 318 20.68 -14.30 8.33
N LYS A 319 20.91 -15.57 8.69
CA LYS A 319 19.93 -16.66 8.51
C LYS A 319 19.04 -16.92 9.74
N SER A 320 19.36 -16.33 10.90
CA SER A 320 18.72 -16.57 12.20
C SER A 320 18.28 -15.32 12.99
N ILE A 321 18.76 -14.12 12.64
CA ILE A 321 17.99 -12.89 12.41
C ILE A 321 16.86 -13.30 11.47
N ARG A 322 15.89 -13.98 12.07
CA ARG A 322 14.53 -13.57 11.91
C ARG A 322 14.63 -12.08 12.19
N LEU A 323 14.64 -11.27 11.11
CA LEU A 323 14.01 -9.97 11.22
C LEU A 323 12.74 -10.20 12.03
N GLY A 324 12.30 -9.22 12.79
CA GLY A 324 11.09 -9.34 13.59
C GLY A 324 9.85 -9.52 12.77
N TYR A 325 9.95 -9.96 11.53
CA TYR A 325 9.16 -10.99 10.92
C TYR A 325 8.55 -11.97 11.98
N ALA A 326 7.57 -11.54 12.80
CA ALA A 326 6.22 -12.03 12.57
C ALA A 326 6.10 -11.93 11.07
N GLN A 327 6.39 -13.05 10.34
CA GLN A 327 6.70 -13.03 8.90
C GLN A 327 5.99 -11.83 8.30
N PRO A 328 6.67 -10.82 7.70
CA PRO A 328 5.97 -9.99 6.78
C PRO A 328 5.47 -11.07 5.89
N LEU A 329 4.17 -11.24 5.99
CA LEU A 329 3.46 -12.01 5.06
C LEU A 329 3.60 -11.04 3.90
N ASP A 330 4.75 -11.15 3.23
CA ASP A 330 5.04 -10.90 1.84
C ASP A 330 4.19 -11.95 1.08
N VAL A 331 2.92 -12.03 1.50
CA VAL A 331 1.72 -12.33 0.76
C VAL A 331 1.66 -11.15 -0.18
N LYS A 332 2.61 -11.21 -1.11
CA LYS A 332 2.63 -10.48 -2.35
C LYS A 332 1.24 -10.67 -2.89
N VAL A 333 0.39 -9.66 -2.72
CA VAL A 333 -0.97 -9.76 -3.24
C VAL A 333 -0.81 -9.73 -4.74
N PHE A 334 -1.09 -10.86 -5.36
CA PHE A 334 -1.07 -10.94 -6.81
C PHE A 334 -2.45 -10.63 -7.33
N ARG A 335 -2.53 -9.95 -8.47
CA ARG A 335 -3.81 -9.75 -9.17
C ARG A 335 -3.73 -10.29 -10.58
N CYS A 336 -4.81 -10.94 -11.01
CA CYS A 336 -4.94 -11.37 -12.39
C CYS A 336 -5.22 -10.16 -13.28
N ILE A 337 -4.42 -9.97 -14.33
CA ILE A 337 -4.66 -8.91 -15.32
C ILE A 337 -5.96 -9.19 -16.08
N HIS A 338 -6.22 -10.45 -16.38
CA HIS A 338 -7.36 -10.89 -17.19
C HIS A 338 -8.69 -10.85 -16.44
N CYS A 339 -8.67 -10.83 -15.11
CA CYS A 339 -9.86 -10.61 -14.29
C CYS A 339 -10.03 -9.16 -13.81
N ARG A 340 -9.05 -8.27 -14.04
CA ARG A 340 -9.12 -6.88 -13.57
C ARG A 340 -10.38 -6.19 -14.10
N ASP A 341 -11.08 -5.46 -13.23
CA ASP A 341 -12.35 -4.79 -13.52
C ASP A 341 -13.54 -5.72 -13.76
N LEU A 342 -13.33 -7.05 -13.87
CA LEU A 342 -14.43 -8.00 -13.98
C LEU A 342 -15.02 -8.33 -12.61
N SER A 343 -16.20 -8.93 -12.64
CA SER A 343 -16.87 -9.40 -11.45
C SER A 343 -16.18 -10.58 -10.76
N LYS A 344 -15.55 -11.43 -11.57
CA LYS A 344 -14.71 -12.56 -11.14
C LYS A 344 -13.33 -12.12 -10.65
N GLU A 345 -13.10 -10.81 -10.49
CA GLU A 345 -11.87 -10.29 -9.87
C GLU A 345 -11.85 -10.65 -8.39
N VAL A 346 -11.33 -11.83 -8.09
CA VAL A 346 -10.93 -12.22 -6.75
C VAL A 346 -9.43 -11.93 -6.64
N PRO A 347 -8.94 -11.20 -5.63
CA PRO A 347 -7.51 -11.08 -5.40
C PRO A 347 -7.00 -12.42 -4.84
N PRO A 348 -6.17 -13.18 -5.58
CA PRO A 348 -5.40 -14.26 -4.98
C PRO A 348 -4.35 -13.69 -4.04
N ASN A 349 -4.09 -14.41 -2.97
CA ASN A 349 -3.18 -13.97 -1.92
C ASN A 349 -1.75 -14.45 -2.22
N THR A 350 -1.58 -15.55 -2.94
CA THR A 350 -0.24 -16.13 -3.18
C THR A 350 0.10 -16.29 -4.67
N ARG A 351 1.41 -16.45 -4.95
CA ARG A 351 1.91 -16.72 -6.31
C ARG A 351 1.31 -18.01 -6.89
N ASP A 352 1.15 -19.04 -6.07
CA ASP A 352 0.65 -20.33 -6.50
C ASP A 352 -0.86 -20.26 -6.80
N GLU A 353 -1.62 -19.54 -5.97
CA GLU A 353 -3.04 -19.27 -6.19
C GLU A 353 -3.27 -18.50 -7.49
N ILE A 354 -2.52 -17.41 -7.71
CA ILE A 354 -2.69 -16.62 -8.94
C ILE A 354 -2.27 -17.40 -10.18
N THR A 355 -1.19 -18.18 -10.09
CA THR A 355 -0.70 -18.99 -11.21
C THR A 355 -1.74 -20.07 -11.55
N SER A 356 -2.31 -20.71 -10.54
CA SER A 356 -3.37 -21.70 -10.72
C SER A 356 -4.65 -21.08 -11.28
N HIS A 357 -5.05 -19.91 -10.78
CA HIS A 357 -6.17 -19.15 -11.30
C HIS A 357 -5.97 -18.81 -12.78
N VAL A 358 -4.81 -18.27 -13.16
CA VAL A 358 -4.52 -17.93 -14.56
C VAL A 358 -4.55 -19.16 -15.46
N LYS A 359 -3.96 -20.28 -15.03
CA LYS A 359 -4.00 -21.55 -15.77
C LYS A 359 -5.42 -22.05 -16.01
N ILE A 360 -6.24 -22.08 -14.96
CA ILE A 360 -7.57 -22.71 -15.00
C ILE A 360 -8.60 -21.75 -15.63
N ALA A 361 -8.66 -20.51 -15.17
CA ALA A 361 -9.70 -19.56 -15.56
C ALA A 361 -9.43 -18.86 -16.90
N HIS A 362 -8.19 -18.90 -17.39
CA HIS A 362 -7.76 -18.23 -18.62
C HIS A 362 -6.99 -19.13 -19.59
N GLU A 363 -6.84 -20.43 -19.29
CA GLU A 363 -6.21 -21.43 -20.17
C GLU A 363 -4.77 -21.09 -20.59
N ILE A 364 -4.02 -20.37 -19.75
CA ILE A 364 -2.62 -20.00 -20.00
C ILE A 364 -1.71 -20.94 -19.22
N GLU A 365 -1.08 -21.90 -19.92
CA GLU A 365 -0.30 -22.99 -19.32
C GLU A 365 0.94 -22.51 -18.52
N HIS A 366 1.57 -21.43 -18.98
CA HIS A 366 2.76 -20.83 -18.36
C HIS A 366 2.55 -19.34 -18.07
N PRO A 367 1.81 -18.99 -17.00
CA PRO A 367 1.55 -17.59 -16.64
C PRO A 367 2.85 -16.81 -16.38
N VAL A 368 2.94 -15.60 -16.93
CA VAL A 368 4.10 -14.72 -16.76
C VAL A 368 3.74 -13.53 -15.87
N CYS A 369 4.58 -13.26 -14.87
CA CYS A 369 4.43 -12.09 -13.99
C CYS A 369 4.63 -10.80 -14.79
N ASN A 370 3.82 -9.79 -14.49
CA ASN A 370 3.63 -8.55 -15.24
C ASN A 370 2.96 -8.71 -16.61
N THR A 371 2.70 -9.96 -17.07
CA THR A 371 1.99 -10.23 -18.33
C THR A 371 0.55 -10.71 -18.13
N ASP A 372 0.38 -11.70 -17.27
CA ASP A 372 -0.90 -12.37 -17.01
C ASP A 372 -1.42 -12.09 -15.60
N PHE A 373 -0.48 -11.86 -14.70
CA PHE A 373 -0.75 -11.47 -13.34
C PHE A 373 0.33 -10.52 -12.85
N ILE A 374 0.02 -9.76 -11.82
CA ILE A 374 0.86 -8.66 -11.37
C ILE A 374 1.14 -8.86 -9.91
N ARG A 375 2.41 -8.64 -9.56
CA ARG A 375 2.76 -8.42 -8.17
C ARG A 375 2.40 -6.98 -7.85
N LEU A 376 1.62 -6.77 -6.81
CA LEU A 376 1.49 -5.45 -6.23
C LEU A 376 2.67 -5.27 -5.29
N GLU A 377 3.80 -4.85 -5.86
CA GLU A 377 4.92 -4.31 -5.08
C GLU A 377 4.40 -2.99 -4.49
N ASP A 378 4.53 -2.84 -3.17
CA ASP A 378 4.13 -1.65 -2.41
C ASP A 378 2.64 -1.38 -2.21
N ALA A 379 1.74 -2.31 -2.54
CA ALA A 379 0.36 -2.18 -2.05
C ALA A 379 0.24 -2.57 -0.57
N ASP A 380 1.13 -2.06 0.31
CA ASP A 380 1.20 -2.30 1.76
C ASP A 380 0.48 -3.62 2.07
N SER A 381 1.08 -4.75 1.68
CA SER A 381 0.43 -6.06 1.66
C SER A 381 0.26 -6.60 3.07
N HIS A 382 -0.46 -5.87 3.92
CA HIS A 382 -0.93 -6.28 5.24
C HIS A 382 -2.16 -7.18 5.11
N TYR A 383 -2.15 -8.11 4.14
CA TYR A 383 -3.03 -9.27 4.23
C TYR A 383 -2.31 -10.29 5.10
N TYR A 384 -2.65 -10.28 6.38
CA TYR A 384 -2.24 -11.31 7.32
C TYR A 384 -3.07 -12.57 7.06
N PRO A 385 -2.49 -13.69 6.60
CA PRO A 385 -3.08 -14.97 6.86
C PRO A 385 -3.16 -15.17 8.38
N PRO A 386 -4.26 -15.76 8.89
CA PRO A 386 -4.41 -16.08 10.30
C PRO A 386 -3.23 -16.93 10.76
N PHE A 387 -2.58 -16.51 11.84
CA PHE A 387 -1.43 -17.21 12.44
C PHE A 387 -1.88 -18.57 13.02
N GLY A 388 -1.89 -19.60 12.17
CA GLY A 388 -1.83 -20.96 12.65
C GLY A 388 -0.49 -21.20 13.33
N HIS A 389 -0.47 -21.27 14.66
CA HIS A 389 0.67 -21.75 15.44
C HIS A 389 1.13 -23.11 14.92
N ASN A 390 2.10 -23.12 14.01
CA ASN A 390 2.72 -24.34 13.54
C ASN A 390 3.74 -24.80 14.59
N LEU A 391 3.22 -25.40 15.67
CA LEU A 391 3.95 -25.98 16.81
C LEU A 391 4.95 -27.07 16.40
N PHE A 392 4.94 -27.52 15.14
CA PHE A 392 5.87 -28.52 14.60
C PHE A 392 7.22 -27.94 14.11
N ALA A 393 7.29 -26.67 13.72
CA ALA A 393 8.55 -26.07 13.22
C ALA A 393 9.50 -25.58 14.34
N LYS A 394 9.03 -25.53 15.60
CA LYS A 394 9.84 -25.08 16.75
C LYS A 394 10.78 -26.15 17.33
N LYS A 395 10.57 -27.44 17.06
CA LYS A 395 11.37 -28.52 17.66
C LYS A 395 12.64 -28.90 16.90
N PHE A 396 12.77 -28.59 15.61
CA PHE A 396 13.93 -28.99 14.81
C PHE A 396 15.07 -27.95 14.72
N LEU A 397 14.80 -26.68 15.00
CA LEU A 397 15.79 -25.59 14.91
C LEU A 397 16.63 -25.38 16.18
N VAL A 398 16.14 -25.83 17.34
CA VAL A 398 16.83 -25.63 18.63
C VAL A 398 17.97 -26.63 18.84
N VAL A 399 17.93 -27.81 18.21
CA VAL A 399 18.96 -28.84 18.36
C VAL A 399 20.16 -28.61 17.42
N SER A 400 19.93 -28.04 16.22
CA SER A 400 21.00 -27.76 15.25
C SER A 400 21.78 -26.47 15.55
N ALA A 401 21.14 -25.46 16.14
CA ALA A 401 21.81 -24.21 16.54
C ALA A 401 22.72 -24.38 17.77
N ARG A 402 22.43 -25.36 18.63
CA ARG A 402 23.20 -25.65 19.85
C ARG A 402 24.55 -26.35 19.58
N LYS A 403 24.72 -26.93 18.38
CA LYS A 403 25.94 -27.62 17.96
C LYS A 403 26.86 -26.77 17.08
N ALA A 404 26.35 -25.70 16.47
CA ALA A 404 27.12 -24.79 15.62
C ALA A 404 27.73 -23.59 16.36
N LEU A 405 27.15 -23.19 17.49
CA LEU A 405 27.55 -22.02 18.27
C LEU A 405 27.93 -22.41 19.69
N GLY A 406 28.78 -23.44 19.83
CA GLY A 406 29.31 -23.85 21.13
C GLY A 406 29.72 -22.64 21.95
N ASP A 407 29.52 -22.70 23.27
CA ASP A 407 29.84 -21.64 24.23
C ASP A 407 31.11 -20.92 23.79
N SER A 408 30.96 -19.73 23.20
CA SER A 408 32.09 -18.92 22.77
C SER A 408 32.20 -17.80 23.79
N PRO A 409 33.02 -17.96 24.84
CA PRO A 409 33.41 -16.82 25.65
C PRO A 409 34.18 -15.87 24.73
N GLY A 410 33.81 -14.59 24.71
CA GLY A 410 34.61 -13.56 24.04
C GLY A 410 33.88 -12.63 23.07
N ILE A 411 32.55 -12.71 22.93
CA ILE A 411 31.81 -11.60 22.29
C ILE A 411 31.44 -10.62 23.40
N ASP A 412 32.23 -9.54 23.47
CA ASP A 412 31.95 -8.39 24.31
C ASP A 412 30.90 -7.52 23.64
N TRP A 413 29.65 -7.68 24.07
CA TRP A 413 28.50 -7.00 23.49
C TRP A 413 28.44 -5.52 23.86
N GLU A 414 29.01 -5.12 25.00
CA GLU A 414 29.15 -3.70 25.35
C GLU A 414 30.11 -3.06 24.36
N ARG A 415 31.25 -3.71 24.09
CA ARG A 415 32.18 -3.27 23.04
C ARG A 415 31.55 -3.23 21.65
N LEU A 416 30.72 -4.20 21.26
CA LEU A 416 30.03 -4.16 19.95
C LEU A 416 29.02 -3.01 19.86
N LEU A 417 28.38 -2.63 20.97
CA LEU A 417 27.50 -1.47 21.03
C LEU A 417 28.30 -0.17 21.01
N GLU A 418 29.45 -0.12 21.70
CA GLU A 418 30.41 1.01 21.62
C GLU A 418 30.96 1.17 20.20
N GLU A 419 31.37 0.08 19.54
CA GLU A 419 31.78 0.08 18.12
C GLU A 419 30.64 0.53 17.19
N GLN A 420 29.37 0.29 17.54
CA GLN A 420 28.24 0.85 16.79
C GLN A 420 28.16 2.37 16.93
N PHE A 421 28.37 2.92 18.13
CA PHE A 421 28.39 4.37 18.33
C PHE A 421 29.55 5.04 17.59
N GLU A 422 30.73 4.40 17.56
CA GLU A 422 31.88 4.85 16.76
C GLU A 422 31.59 4.76 15.25
N ASP A 423 31.01 3.65 14.77
CA ASP A 423 30.61 3.48 13.36
C ASP A 423 29.53 4.51 12.94
N GLU A 424 28.59 4.89 13.83
CA GLU A 424 27.56 5.91 13.58
C GLU A 424 28.12 7.33 13.53
N GLU A 425 29.19 7.61 14.29
CA GLU A 425 29.92 8.88 14.22
C GLU A 425 30.73 8.99 12.93
N GLU A 426 31.41 7.91 12.52
CA GLU A 426 32.18 7.87 11.28
C GLU A 426 31.27 7.92 10.03
N GLU A 427 30.15 7.18 9.99
CA GLU A 427 29.18 7.26 8.87
C GLU A 427 28.57 8.67 8.75
N ARG A 428 28.37 9.38 9.87
CA ARG A 428 27.89 10.76 9.88
C ARG A 428 28.93 11.74 9.34
N GLU A 429 30.19 11.57 9.70
CA GLU A 429 31.29 12.37 9.13
C GLU A 429 31.43 12.12 7.62
N GLU A 430 31.31 10.86 7.16
CA GLU A 430 31.33 10.51 5.74
C GLU A 430 30.12 11.12 4.97
N GLU A 431 28.90 11.05 5.52
CA GLU A 431 27.70 11.66 4.91
C GLU A 431 27.82 13.20 4.85
N GLU A 432 28.38 13.85 5.89
CA GLU A 432 28.64 15.31 5.91
C GLU A 432 29.72 15.71 4.89
N GLU A 433 30.76 14.89 4.69
CA GLU A 433 31.80 15.13 3.67
C GLU A 433 31.27 14.96 2.24
N GLU A 434 30.42 13.95 1.98
CA GLU A 434 29.79 13.76 0.67
C GLU A 434 28.79 14.89 0.33
N GLU A 435 28.10 15.49 1.31
CA GLU A 435 27.15 16.58 1.09
C GLU A 435 27.85 17.91 0.71
N ILE A 436 29.11 18.10 1.12
CA ILE A 436 29.92 19.30 0.80
C ILE A 436 30.43 19.29 -0.65
N ASP A 437 30.63 18.12 -1.26
CA ASP A 437 31.21 17.98 -2.61
C ASP A 437 30.19 18.20 -3.76
N TYR A 438 28.89 18.23 -3.45
CA TYR A 438 27.84 18.57 -4.41
C TYR A 438 27.51 20.07 -4.48
N GLY A 439 28.39 20.93 -3.98
CA GLY A 439 28.35 22.37 -4.23
C GLY A 439 28.45 22.65 -5.73
N TYR A 440 27.29 22.80 -6.36
CA TYR A 440 27.11 23.18 -7.76
C TYR A 440 28.05 24.35 -8.11
N GLU A 441 29.18 24.07 -8.77
CA GLU A 441 29.94 25.12 -9.45
C GLU A 441 28.99 25.65 -10.53
N PRO A 442 28.50 26.90 -10.45
CA PRO A 442 27.66 27.44 -11.51
C PRO A 442 28.48 27.38 -12.79
N GLU A 443 27.95 26.72 -13.81
CA GLU A 443 28.54 26.75 -15.15
C GLU A 443 28.79 28.22 -15.51
N PRO A 444 29.98 28.57 -16.02
CA PRO A 444 30.25 29.93 -16.43
C PRO A 444 29.21 30.31 -17.49
N GLU A 445 28.34 31.24 -17.13
CA GLU A 445 27.35 31.80 -18.05
C GLU A 445 28.08 32.31 -19.29
N ASP A 446 27.82 31.65 -20.43
CA ASP A 446 28.16 32.16 -21.75
C ASP A 446 27.43 33.48 -21.95
N TYR A 447 28.10 34.57 -21.56
CA TYR A 447 27.75 35.94 -21.93
C TYR A 447 27.99 36.12 -23.44
N GLU A 448 27.12 35.53 -24.25
CA GLU A 448 27.00 35.88 -25.67
C GLU A 448 26.36 37.27 -25.79
N ASN A 449 27.28 38.23 -25.88
CA ASN A 449 27.23 39.52 -26.53
C ASN A 449 26.02 39.71 -27.51
N TRP A 450 24.88 40.17 -26.99
CA TRP A 450 23.85 40.83 -27.81
C TRP A 450 24.25 42.29 -28.00
N GLU A 451 25.09 42.53 -29.02
CA GLU A 451 25.24 43.87 -29.58
C GLU A 451 23.91 44.30 -30.22
N SER A 452 23.46 45.47 -29.77
CA SER A 452 22.30 46.19 -30.23
C SER A 452 22.47 46.68 -31.67
N ASP A 453 21.68 46.14 -32.60
CA ASP A 453 21.34 46.84 -33.84
C ASP A 453 20.05 47.64 -33.64
N THR A 454 20.21 48.85 -33.11
CA THR A 454 19.31 49.97 -33.42
C THR A 454 19.85 50.66 -34.67
N ASP A 455 19.07 50.62 -35.77
CA ASP A 455 18.85 51.70 -36.75
C ASP A 455 18.55 51.12 -38.15
N ASN A 456 17.29 51.16 -38.57
CA ASN A 456 16.86 51.81 -39.83
C ASN A 456 15.36 51.55 -40.16
N GLU A 457 14.67 52.68 -40.35
CA GLU A 457 13.37 52.96 -41.01
C GLU A 457 12.04 52.44 -40.42
#